data_AF-A0A7S2MFW1-F1
#
_entry.id   AF-A0A7S2MFW1-F1
#
_cell.length_a   1.000
_cell.length_b   1.000
_cell.length_c   1.000
_cell.angle_alpha   90.00
_cell.angle_beta   90.00
_cell.angle_gamma   90.00
#
_symmetry.space_group_name_H-M   'P 1'
#
loop_
_entity.id
_entity.type
_entity.pdbx_description
1 polymer ?
#
loop_
_entity_poly.entity_id
_entity_poly.type
_entity_poly.pdbx_seq_one_letter_code
_entity_poly.pdbx_strand_id
1 'polypeptide(L)'
;DLAPLAGLIYLTELWLENTRVGDVGPLSDMPGLRTLLLNGTQVSDITPLRGSGLEFINLFKTPVTSVKALASCGNLGRLTVLKCANLEESDVLELKDTTSSSSLRVRHSR
;
A
#
# COMPACT_ATOMS: atom_id res chain seq x y z
N ASP A 1 9.61 -4.40 13.66
CA ASP A 1 9.28 -3.06 14.18
C ASP A 1 9.81 -2.04 13.18
N LEU A 2 8.99 -1.06 12.81
CA LEU A 2 9.35 0.03 11.90
C LEU A 2 9.50 1.38 12.63
N ALA A 3 9.30 1.44 13.95
CA ALA A 3 9.40 2.69 14.72
C ALA A 3 10.70 3.48 14.49
N PRO A 4 11.89 2.84 14.33
CA PRO A 4 13.12 3.59 14.04
C PRO A 4 13.13 4.32 12.68
N LEU A 5 12.22 4.00 11.76
CA LEU A 5 12.10 4.67 10.46
C LEU A 5 11.22 5.92 10.52
N ALA A 6 10.49 6.13 11.62
CA ALA A 6 9.62 7.28 11.79
C ALA A 6 10.45 8.59 11.67
N GLY A 7 9.94 9.54 10.89
CA GLY A 7 10.60 10.82 10.68
C GLY A 7 11.72 10.81 9.64
N LEU A 8 12.00 9.70 8.96
CA LEU A 8 12.84 9.68 7.75
C LEU A 8 12.08 10.33 6.58
N ILE A 9 11.80 11.62 6.68
CA ILE A 9 10.92 12.38 5.76
C ILE A 9 11.39 12.41 4.31
N TYR A 10 12.66 12.10 4.07
CA TYR A 10 13.27 12.03 2.74
C TYR A 10 13.38 10.60 2.18
N LEU A 11 13.00 9.57 2.93
CA LEU A 11 13.04 8.19 2.44
C LEU A 11 12.03 8.05 1.29
N THR A 12 12.52 7.71 0.10
CA THR A 12 11.69 7.58 -1.10
C THR A 12 11.24 6.15 -1.37
N GLU A 13 12.02 5.18 -0.94
CA GLU A 13 11.74 3.76 -1.17
C GLU A 13 11.95 2.96 0.10
N LEU A 14 11.02 2.04 0.37
CA LEU A 14 11.12 1.11 1.50
C LEU A 14 10.76 -0.30 1.03
N TRP A 15 11.73 -1.20 1.17
CA TRP A 15 11.69 -2.57 0.69
C TRP A 15 11.63 -3.50 1.90
N LEU A 16 10.48 -4.17 2.11
CA LEU A 16 10.19 -5.01 3.28
C LEU A 16 9.77 -6.44 2.88
N GLU A 17 10.06 -6.84 1.65
CA GLU A 17 9.70 -8.12 1.08
C GLU A 17 10.09 -9.31 1.95
N ASN A 18 9.15 -10.25 2.15
CA ASN A 18 9.36 -11.50 2.88
C ASN A 18 9.85 -11.30 4.32
N THR A 19 9.55 -10.16 4.94
CA THR A 19 9.79 -9.92 6.36
C THR A 19 8.57 -10.27 7.20
N ARG A 20 8.71 -10.24 8.53
CA ARG A 20 7.60 -10.45 9.48
C ARG A 20 6.92 -9.14 9.89
N VAL A 21 7.08 -8.07 9.12
CA VAL A 21 6.40 -6.80 9.39
C VAL A 21 4.90 -7.03 9.31
N GLY A 22 4.17 -6.64 10.35
CA GLY A 22 2.70 -6.63 10.38
C GLY A 22 2.10 -5.25 10.61
N ASP A 23 2.89 -4.33 11.15
CA ASP A 23 2.47 -2.97 11.49
C ASP A 23 3.24 -1.95 10.63
N VAL A 24 2.48 -1.13 9.91
CA VAL A 24 2.97 -0.02 9.08
C VAL A 24 2.59 1.34 9.65
N GLY A 25 2.07 1.40 10.89
CA GLY A 25 1.77 2.62 11.64
C GLY A 25 2.90 3.66 11.61
N PRO A 26 4.17 3.28 11.81
CA PRO A 26 5.30 4.21 11.73
C PRO A 26 5.50 4.90 10.38
N LEU A 27 4.82 4.44 9.31
CA LEU A 27 4.91 5.01 7.96
C LEU A 27 3.85 6.11 7.69
N SER A 28 2.98 6.43 8.66
CA SER A 28 1.83 7.33 8.45
C SER A 28 2.19 8.75 8.00
N ASP A 29 3.38 9.24 8.41
CA ASP A 29 3.88 10.58 8.09
C ASP A 29 5.25 10.52 7.40
N MET A 30 5.33 9.76 6.31
CA MET A 30 6.52 9.69 5.45
C MET A 30 6.29 10.43 4.12
N PRO A 31 6.36 11.78 4.09
CA PRO A 31 5.98 12.58 2.92
C PRO A 31 6.89 12.36 1.71
N GLY A 32 8.10 11.82 1.90
CA GLY A 32 9.02 11.45 0.84
C GLY A 32 8.75 10.09 0.21
N LEU A 33 7.99 9.20 0.87
CA LEU A 33 7.86 7.81 0.44
C LEU A 33 7.02 7.71 -0.84
N ARG A 34 7.57 7.05 -1.87
CA ARG A 34 6.95 6.85 -3.19
C ARG A 34 6.75 5.37 -3.50
N THR A 35 7.71 4.54 -3.11
CA THR A 35 7.67 3.09 -3.35
C THR A 35 7.67 2.32 -2.05
N LEU A 36 6.68 1.45 -1.87
CA LEU A 36 6.57 0.58 -0.71
C LEU A 36 6.33 -0.88 -1.13
N LEU A 37 7.30 -1.76 -0.85
CA LEU A 37 7.23 -3.18 -1.20
C LEU A 37 6.95 -4.01 0.05
N LEU A 38 5.72 -4.53 0.16
CA LEU A 38 5.24 -5.30 1.31
C LEU A 38 5.00 -6.77 0.97
N ASN A 39 5.50 -7.26 -0.17
CA ASN A 39 5.11 -8.58 -0.61
C ASN A 39 5.57 -9.70 0.35
N GLY A 40 4.67 -10.61 0.68
CA GLY A 40 4.94 -11.70 1.61
C GLY A 40 5.16 -11.25 3.07
N THR A 41 4.71 -10.04 3.43
CA THR A 41 4.66 -9.58 4.83
C THR A 41 3.38 -10.02 5.54
N GLN A 42 3.28 -9.72 6.83
CA GLN A 42 2.11 -10.00 7.67
C GLN A 42 1.17 -8.78 7.81
N VAL A 43 1.36 -7.75 6.98
CA VAL A 43 0.56 -6.53 7.03
C VAL A 43 -0.88 -6.84 6.62
N SER A 44 -1.82 -6.60 7.53
CA SER A 44 -3.26 -6.74 7.28
C SER A 44 -4.00 -5.41 7.25
N ASP A 45 -3.49 -4.40 7.96
CA ASP A 45 -4.05 -3.06 8.00
C ASP A 45 -3.09 -2.06 7.33
N ILE A 46 -3.61 -1.33 6.35
CA ILE A 46 -2.90 -0.27 5.62
C ILE A 46 -3.57 1.09 5.79
N THR A 47 -4.51 1.23 6.73
CA THR A 47 -5.13 2.51 7.11
C THR A 47 -4.10 3.61 7.41
N PRO A 48 -2.94 3.33 8.04
CA PRO A 48 -1.89 4.34 8.24
C PRO A 48 -1.37 4.98 6.95
N LEU A 49 -1.49 4.31 5.79
CA LEU A 49 -1.00 4.82 4.50
C LEU A 49 -1.98 5.78 3.82
N ARG A 50 -3.12 6.09 4.45
CA ARG A 50 -4.13 7.00 3.89
C ARG A 50 -3.53 8.36 3.55
N GLY A 51 -3.76 8.82 2.33
CA GLY A 51 -3.27 10.12 1.87
C GLY A 51 -1.76 10.21 1.68
N SER A 52 -1.05 9.09 1.76
CA SER A 52 0.39 9.04 1.47
C SER A 52 0.67 9.44 0.02
N GLY A 53 1.87 9.96 -0.22
CA GLY A 53 2.37 10.31 -1.55
C GLY A 53 2.83 9.10 -2.37
N LEU A 54 2.39 7.88 -2.04
CA LEU A 54 2.83 6.66 -2.70
C LEU A 54 2.46 6.67 -4.18
N GLU A 55 3.43 6.28 -5.01
CA GLU A 55 3.27 6.07 -6.45
C GLU A 55 3.11 4.57 -6.75
N PHE A 56 3.78 3.73 -5.95
CA PHE A 56 3.73 2.29 -6.08
C PHE A 56 3.67 1.60 -4.71
N ILE A 57 2.68 0.71 -4.56
CA ILE A 57 2.61 -0.24 -3.46
C ILE A 57 2.41 -1.67 -3.96
N ASN A 58 3.18 -2.60 -3.39
CA ASN A 58 3.06 -4.03 -3.65
C ASN A 58 2.57 -4.78 -2.41
N LEU A 59 1.32 -5.24 -2.45
CA LEU A 59 0.66 -6.03 -1.40
C LEU A 59 0.57 -7.51 -1.79
N PHE A 60 1.37 -7.99 -2.76
CA PHE A 60 1.34 -9.39 -3.15
C PHE A 60 1.51 -10.31 -1.94
N LYS A 61 0.59 -11.28 -1.77
CA LYS A 61 0.64 -12.28 -0.70
C LYS A 61 0.73 -11.63 0.70
N THR A 62 -0.12 -10.64 0.98
CA THR A 62 -0.33 -10.09 2.32
C THR A 62 -1.74 -10.41 2.83
N PRO A 63 -1.98 -10.41 4.14
CA PRO A 63 -3.32 -10.60 4.71
C PRO A 63 -4.22 -9.35 4.65
N VAL A 64 -3.90 -8.35 3.81
CA VAL A 64 -4.77 -7.18 3.61
C VAL A 64 -6.10 -7.62 3.01
N THR A 65 -7.19 -7.09 3.56
CA THR A 65 -8.58 -7.36 3.12
C THR A 65 -9.27 -6.13 2.53
N SER A 66 -8.66 -4.94 2.61
CA SER A 66 -9.23 -3.71 2.07
C SER A 66 -8.16 -2.76 1.56
N VAL A 67 -8.44 -2.10 0.43
CA VAL A 67 -7.59 -1.08 -0.18
C VAL A 67 -8.16 0.33 -0.10
N LYS A 68 -9.24 0.55 0.65
CA LYS A 68 -9.93 1.86 0.72
C LYS A 68 -9.05 2.99 1.22
N ALA A 69 -8.06 2.69 2.07
CA ALA A 69 -7.06 3.67 2.51
C ALA A 69 -6.28 4.30 1.34
N LEU A 70 -6.13 3.58 0.22
CA LEU A 70 -5.39 4.01 -0.95
C LEU A 70 -6.17 4.99 -1.85
N ALA A 71 -7.49 5.15 -1.67
CA ALA A 71 -8.31 6.01 -2.53
C ALA A 71 -7.84 7.48 -2.52
N SER A 72 -7.37 7.96 -1.37
CA SER A 72 -6.86 9.33 -1.21
C SER A 72 -5.37 9.49 -1.57
N CYS A 73 -4.68 8.43 -2.01
CA CYS A 73 -3.28 8.51 -2.44
C CYS A 73 -3.22 9.09 -3.85
N GLY A 74 -3.17 10.42 -3.97
CA GLY A 74 -3.36 11.13 -5.24
C GLY A 74 -2.35 10.81 -6.34
N ASN A 75 -1.17 10.30 -5.98
CA ASN A 75 -0.11 9.96 -6.92
C ASN A 75 -0.04 8.46 -7.25
N LEU A 76 -0.94 7.62 -6.71
CA LEU A 76 -0.83 6.18 -6.83
C LEU A 76 -1.03 5.73 -8.28
N GLY A 77 0.07 5.38 -8.95
CA GLY A 77 0.06 4.91 -10.33
C GLY A 77 0.00 3.40 -10.46
N ARG A 78 0.47 2.67 -9.44
CA ARG A 78 0.58 1.21 -9.49
C ARG A 78 0.23 0.55 -8.16
N LEU A 79 -0.61 -0.47 -8.25
CA LEU A 79 -1.01 -1.32 -7.13
C LEU A 79 -0.92 -2.79 -7.54
N THR A 80 -0.39 -3.64 -6.67
CA THR A 80 -0.45 -5.10 -6.82
C THR A 80 -1.11 -5.73 -5.59
N VAL A 81 -2.20 -6.49 -5.77
CA VAL A 81 -2.99 -7.14 -4.71
C VAL A 81 -3.22 -8.64 -4.97
N LEU A 82 -2.37 -9.23 -5.80
CA LEU A 82 -2.40 -10.66 -6.12
C LEU A 82 -2.22 -11.49 -4.82
N LYS A 83 -3.11 -12.47 -4.61
CA LYS A 83 -3.10 -13.33 -3.41
C LYS A 83 -3.23 -12.57 -2.07
N CYS A 84 -3.90 -11.42 -2.05
CA CYS A 84 -4.38 -10.82 -0.81
C CYS A 84 -5.50 -11.66 -0.19
N ALA A 85 -5.67 -11.60 1.13
CA ALA A 85 -6.75 -12.34 1.80
C ALA A 85 -8.10 -11.65 1.58
N ASN A 86 -9.09 -12.36 1.04
CA ASN A 86 -10.50 -11.91 0.94
C ASN A 86 -10.68 -10.51 0.33
N LEU A 87 -9.84 -10.15 -0.65
CA LEU A 87 -9.94 -8.90 -1.38
C LEU A 87 -10.65 -9.21 -2.70
N GLU A 88 -11.91 -8.79 -2.81
CA GLU A 88 -12.75 -9.11 -3.96
C GLU A 88 -12.42 -8.18 -5.14
N GLU A 89 -12.74 -8.62 -6.36
CA GLU A 89 -12.55 -7.78 -7.54
C GLU A 89 -13.30 -6.44 -7.43
N SER A 90 -14.47 -6.44 -6.80
CA SER A 90 -15.27 -5.23 -6.58
C SER A 90 -14.55 -4.18 -5.73
N ASP A 91 -13.76 -4.58 -4.73
CA ASP A 91 -12.99 -3.65 -3.90
C ASP A 91 -11.94 -2.90 -4.73
N VAL A 92 -11.35 -3.61 -5.69
CA VAL A 92 -10.34 -3.07 -6.60
C VAL A 92 -10.96 -2.16 -7.66
N LEU A 93 -12.15 -2.51 -8.16
CA LEU A 93 -12.88 -1.68 -9.11
C LEU A 93 -13.35 -0.38 -8.46
N GLU A 94 -13.94 -0.44 -7.25
CA GLU A 94 -14.34 0.74 -6.47
C GLU A 94 -13.13 1.66 -6.24
N LEU A 95 -11.95 1.11 -5.99
CA LEU A 95 -10.73 1.91 -5.84
C LEU A 95 -10.36 2.67 -7.13
N LYS A 96 -10.50 2.07 -8.31
CA LYS A 96 -10.21 2.76 -9.59
C LYS A 96 -11.18 3.92 -9.84
N ASP A 97 -12.42 3.79 -9.41
CA ASP A 97 -13.44 4.82 -9.60
C ASP A 97 -13.34 5.96 -8.56
N THR A 98 -12.83 5.64 -7.36
CA THR A 98 -12.74 6.60 -6.25
C THR A 98 -11.36 7.24 -6.08
N THR A 99 -10.32 6.69 -6.72
CA THR A 99 -8.98 7.26 -6.63
C THR A 99 -8.89 8.57 -7.40
N SER A 100 -8.10 9.52 -6.89
CA SER A 100 -7.74 10.73 -7.63
C SER A 100 -6.77 10.46 -8.80
N SER A 101 -6.20 9.25 -8.88
CA SER A 101 -5.26 8.84 -9.93
C SER A 101 -5.99 8.29 -11.17
N SER A 102 -6.08 9.10 -12.22
CA SER A 102 -6.71 8.73 -13.49
C SER A 102 -6.00 7.59 -14.25
N SER A 103 -4.79 7.22 -13.84
CA SER A 103 -3.94 6.24 -14.51
C SER A 103 -3.60 5.03 -13.64
N LEU A 104 -4.33 4.79 -12.54
CA LEU A 104 -4.07 3.70 -11.62
C LEU A 104 -4.09 2.33 -12.32
N ARG A 105 -2.93 1.69 -12.38
CA ARG A 105 -2.79 0.31 -12.88
C ARG A 105 -2.83 -0.65 -11.70
N VAL A 106 -3.84 -1.52 -11.69
CA VAL A 106 -3.95 -2.57 -10.67
C VAL A 106 -3.63 -3.93 -11.27
N ARG A 107 -2.74 -4.67 -10.62
CA ARG A 107 -2.53 -6.11 -10.84
C ARG A 107 -3.26 -6.89 -9.76
N HIS A 108 -4.31 -7.61 -10.15
CA HIS A 108 -5.11 -8.49 -9.29
C HIS A 108 -5.28 -9.86 -9.96
N SER A 109 -5.73 -10.86 -9.20
CA SER A 109 -6.15 -12.15 -9.77
C SER A 109 -7.46 -11.94 -10.52
N ARG A 110 -7.72 -12.73 -11.57
CA ARG A 110 -9.07 -12.84 -12.14
C ARG A 110 -9.99 -13.54 -11.15
#